data_AF-A0A3G7U3U2-F1
#
_entry.id   AF-A0A3G7U3U2-F1
#
_cell.length_a   1.000
_cell.length_b   1.000
_cell.length_c   1.000
_cell.angle_alpha   90.00
_cell.angle_beta   90.00
_cell.angle_gamma   90.00
#
_symmetry.space_group_name_H-M   'P 1'
#
loop_
_entity.id
_entity.type
_entity.pdbx_description
1 polymer ?
#
loop_
_entity_poly.entity_id
_entity_poly.type
_entity_poly.pdbx_seq_one_letter_code
_entity_poly.pdbx_strand_id
1 'polypeptide(L)'
;MIDQNSQFMAILTNVGTAKLANANTLGLPWKLTALGVGDANGTDPLPSATQTTLINERRRAPLNQLLIDPINPAVIIAEQVIPADVGGWWIREMGLYDEDGDLVAVSNCAPSFKPVLSQGSGRTQIVRMNFIVSSTGNIVLKIDPAVVLATREYVDAGFLPLKGGTLTGSLNLIESRSVYIQPDNAPTWAAGLIAGTFGGEKAGVGFLGSYNTLNVAFLGLGATPWASGNGVRVTVNGVEIAGPITGNGTGLTGLKFSALTGLPNSLAGYGIQIASQTEAETGADTNKPMSALRVFQAIVAKVVQATESALGTARIATQTLVNAGTDDSSIVTPKKLRWGFQILIGQTGYIVFPTYLGGWIVQWSLAVSLTGSAVNQTNFHIPFPNDIGTVVVGAFNNTGGGEYSVRLSDGAGGVNGAVTKYWFKTYNTGVTGQAGLSYIAVGT
;
A
#
# COMPACT_ATOMS: atom_id res chain seq x y z
N MET A 1 -52.00 52.58 8.59
CA MET A 1 -53.01 53.42 7.92
C MET A 1 -53.15 54.68 8.74
N ILE A 2 -52.66 55.81 8.23
CA ILE A 2 -52.77 57.14 8.87
C ILE A 2 -53.46 57.99 7.81
N ASP A 3 -54.77 58.18 7.94
CA ASP A 3 -55.51 59.16 7.14
C ASP A 3 -55.66 60.45 7.95
N GLN A 4 -55.98 61.57 7.30
CA GLN A 4 -56.27 62.83 8.00
C GLN A 4 -57.56 62.79 8.84
N ASN A 5 -58.25 61.64 8.91
CA ASN A 5 -59.48 61.41 9.68
C ASN A 5 -59.27 60.50 10.90
N SER A 6 -58.03 60.11 11.20
CA SER A 6 -57.71 59.29 12.35
C SER A 6 -57.68 60.14 13.63
N GLN A 7 -58.24 59.60 14.73
CA GLN A 7 -58.25 60.26 16.04
C GLN A 7 -56.84 60.65 16.52
N PHE A 8 -55.80 59.95 16.05
CA PHE A 8 -54.40 60.26 16.30
C PHE A 8 -53.66 60.35 14.97
N MET A 9 -53.05 61.50 14.70
CA MET A 9 -52.36 61.79 13.45
C MET A 9 -51.06 62.54 13.72
N ALA A 10 -50.16 62.49 12.73
CA ALA A 10 -48.97 63.32 12.68
C ALA A 10 -48.97 64.13 11.39
N ILE A 11 -48.70 65.42 11.49
CA ILE A 11 -48.65 66.32 10.35
C ILE A 11 -47.32 67.09 10.34
N LEU A 12 -46.90 67.50 9.15
CA LEU A 12 -45.82 68.47 9.02
C LEU A 12 -46.31 69.86 9.40
N THR A 13 -45.45 70.63 10.07
CA THR A 13 -45.69 72.06 10.27
C THR A 13 -45.44 72.82 8.96
N ASN A 14 -45.85 74.08 8.88
CA ASN A 14 -45.53 74.96 7.76
C ASN A 14 -44.01 75.10 7.61
N VAL A 15 -43.28 75.14 8.74
CA VAL A 15 -41.81 75.15 8.77
C VAL A 15 -41.25 73.85 8.22
N GLY A 16 -41.75 72.69 8.68
CA GLY A 16 -41.32 71.39 8.18
C GLY A 16 -41.61 71.18 6.70
N THR A 17 -42.76 71.65 6.21
CA THR A 17 -43.12 71.56 4.79
C THR A 17 -42.21 72.43 3.92
N ALA A 18 -41.90 73.66 4.36
CA ALA A 18 -40.99 74.55 3.67
C ALA A 18 -39.56 74.00 3.64
N LYS A 19 -39.07 73.47 4.76
CA LYS A 19 -37.74 72.86 4.85
C LYS A 19 -37.62 71.57 4.04
N LEU A 20 -38.66 70.74 4.03
CA LEU A 20 -38.74 69.57 3.16
C LEU A 20 -38.71 69.96 1.68
N ALA A 21 -39.49 70.96 1.28
CA ALA A 21 -39.49 71.47 -0.09
C ALA A 21 -38.10 72.01 -0.48
N ASN A 22 -37.47 72.79 0.39
CA ASN A 22 -36.14 73.35 0.16
C ASN A 22 -35.06 72.25 0.05
N ALA A 23 -35.09 71.27 0.95
CA ALA A 23 -34.20 70.12 0.90
C ALA A 23 -34.37 69.33 -0.42
N ASN A 24 -35.60 69.11 -0.88
CA ASN A 24 -35.88 68.46 -2.16
C ASN A 24 -35.40 69.27 -3.37
N THR A 25 -35.60 70.60 -3.38
CA THR A 25 -35.19 71.46 -4.49
C THR A 25 -33.67 71.63 -4.58
N LEU A 26 -32.98 71.78 -3.43
CA LEU A 26 -31.54 72.03 -3.39
C LEU A 26 -30.69 70.75 -3.33
N GLY A 27 -31.31 69.57 -3.16
CA GLY A 27 -30.58 68.31 -2.98
C GLY A 27 -29.80 68.24 -1.66
N LEU A 28 -30.16 69.07 -0.67
CA LEU A 28 -29.46 69.14 0.62
C LEU A 28 -30.06 68.13 1.62
N PRO A 29 -29.21 67.47 2.44
CA PRO A 29 -29.67 66.55 3.46
C PRO A 29 -30.46 67.27 4.57
N TRP A 30 -31.71 66.88 4.79
CA TRP A 30 -32.52 67.34 5.92
C TRP A 30 -32.33 66.40 7.12
N LYS A 31 -31.68 66.91 8.17
CA LYS A 31 -31.37 66.12 9.37
C LYS A 31 -32.40 66.36 10.46
N LEU A 32 -33.12 65.30 10.81
CA LEU A 32 -34.01 65.26 11.97
C LEU A 32 -33.20 64.75 13.16
N THR A 33 -33.13 65.52 14.24
CA THR A 33 -32.14 65.29 15.31
C THR A 33 -32.78 64.85 16.62
N ALA A 34 -33.95 65.37 16.96
CA ALA A 34 -34.57 65.16 18.26
C ALA A 34 -36.08 64.93 18.17
N LEU A 35 -36.60 64.18 19.14
CA LEU A 35 -38.03 64.01 19.37
C LEU A 35 -38.36 64.57 20.76
N GLY A 36 -39.38 65.42 20.80
CA GLY A 36 -39.98 65.97 22.00
C GLY A 36 -41.28 65.25 22.34
N VAL A 37 -41.53 65.07 23.63
CA VAL A 37 -42.80 64.58 24.18
C VAL A 37 -43.34 65.58 25.19
N GLY A 38 -44.66 65.77 25.19
CA GLY A 38 -45.35 66.70 26.06
C GLY A 38 -46.66 66.14 26.62
N ASP A 39 -47.16 66.79 27.67
CA ASP A 39 -48.44 66.44 28.30
C ASP A 39 -49.61 67.35 27.84
N ALA A 40 -49.34 68.29 26.92
CA ALA A 40 -50.32 69.24 26.38
C ALA A 40 -51.14 69.99 27.45
N ASN A 41 -50.57 70.25 28.63
CA ASN A 41 -51.26 70.84 29.79
C ASN A 41 -52.53 70.06 30.21
N GLY A 42 -52.56 68.74 29.97
CA GLY A 42 -53.70 67.87 30.28
C GLY A 42 -54.85 67.94 29.27
N THR A 43 -54.67 68.64 28.15
CA THR A 43 -55.63 68.69 27.04
C THR A 43 -55.32 67.63 25.97
N ASP A 44 -56.27 67.38 25.06
CA ASP A 44 -56.09 66.49 23.90
C ASP A 44 -56.11 67.32 22.61
N PRO A 45 -55.04 68.09 22.32
CA PRO A 45 -55.00 69.01 21.19
C PRO A 45 -54.95 68.27 19.86
N LEU A 46 -55.61 68.84 18.84
CA LEU A 46 -55.39 68.43 17.46
C LEU A 46 -54.10 69.08 16.95
N PRO A 47 -53.22 68.32 16.27
CA PRO A 47 -52.03 68.88 15.64
C PRO A 47 -52.40 69.97 14.63
N SER A 48 -51.69 71.11 14.66
CA SER A 48 -51.86 72.22 13.72
C SER A 48 -50.57 72.51 12.96
N ALA A 49 -50.69 72.73 11.64
CA ALA A 49 -49.54 73.05 10.79
C ALA A 49 -48.87 74.38 11.16
N THR A 50 -49.56 75.28 11.87
CA THR A 50 -48.99 76.56 12.32
C THR A 50 -48.19 76.47 13.62
N GLN A 51 -48.11 75.28 14.26
CA GLN A 51 -47.35 75.11 15.51
C GLN A 51 -45.85 75.27 15.26
N THR A 52 -45.21 76.09 16.10
CA THR A 52 -43.75 76.25 16.14
C THR A 52 -43.13 75.63 17.38
N THR A 53 -43.94 75.31 18.39
CA THR A 53 -43.54 74.63 19.63
C THR A 53 -44.66 73.69 20.09
N LEU A 54 -44.31 72.68 20.90
CA LEU A 54 -45.28 71.89 21.65
C LEU A 54 -46.00 72.76 22.70
N ILE A 55 -47.22 72.38 23.08
CA ILE A 55 -48.04 73.14 24.05
C ILE A 55 -47.41 73.10 25.44
N ASN A 56 -46.92 71.93 25.85
CA ASN A 56 -46.14 71.77 27.07
C ASN A 56 -45.12 70.61 26.93
N GLU A 57 -43.93 70.95 26.44
CA GLU A 57 -42.84 69.99 26.29
C GLU A 57 -42.31 69.54 27.66
N ARG A 58 -42.32 68.22 27.91
CA ARG A 58 -41.79 67.61 29.14
C ARG A 58 -40.39 67.06 28.96
N ARG A 59 -40.05 66.60 27.76
CA ARG A 59 -38.74 66.05 27.44
C ARG A 59 -38.45 66.22 25.95
N ARG A 60 -37.23 66.64 25.64
CA ARG A 60 -36.61 66.52 24.32
C ARG A 60 -35.33 65.74 24.45
N ALA A 61 -35.12 64.79 23.56
CA ALA A 61 -33.88 64.03 23.49
C ALA A 61 -33.56 63.66 22.03
N PRO A 62 -32.31 63.27 21.73
CA PRO A 62 -31.94 62.79 20.41
C PRO A 62 -32.80 61.61 19.97
N LEU A 63 -32.99 61.48 18.65
CA LEU A 63 -33.62 60.30 18.05
C LEU A 63 -32.73 59.07 18.23
N ASN A 64 -33.35 57.96 18.60
CA ASN A 64 -32.73 56.63 18.64
C ASN A 64 -32.78 55.96 17.26
N GLN A 65 -33.91 56.11 16.57
CA GLN A 65 -34.12 55.52 15.26
C GLN A 65 -34.97 56.44 14.38
N LEU A 66 -34.58 56.59 13.12
CA LEU A 66 -35.35 57.25 12.07
C LEU A 66 -35.26 56.42 10.80
N LEU A 67 -36.40 55.92 10.33
CA LEU A 67 -36.48 55.02 9.18
C LEU A 67 -37.71 55.29 8.32
N ILE A 68 -37.67 54.80 7.08
CA ILE A 68 -38.82 54.82 6.16
C ILE A 68 -39.64 53.55 6.40
N ASP A 69 -40.97 53.67 6.44
CA ASP A 69 -41.86 52.52 6.60
C ASP A 69 -41.68 51.53 5.43
N PRO A 70 -41.37 50.24 5.70
CA PRO A 70 -41.18 49.23 4.65
C PRO A 70 -42.40 49.01 3.75
N ILE A 71 -43.61 49.33 4.22
CA ILE A 71 -44.87 49.11 3.49
C ILE A 71 -45.27 50.37 2.71
N ASN A 72 -45.00 51.57 3.25
CA ASN A 72 -45.33 52.83 2.60
C ASN A 72 -44.12 53.78 2.58
N PRO A 73 -43.43 53.94 1.44
CA PRO A 73 -42.23 54.78 1.35
C PRO A 73 -42.48 56.29 1.55
N ALA A 74 -43.74 56.73 1.62
CA ALA A 74 -44.11 58.10 1.98
C ALA A 74 -44.21 58.32 3.50
N VAL A 75 -44.13 57.27 4.32
CA VAL A 75 -44.21 57.36 5.79
C VAL A 75 -42.81 57.26 6.39
N ILE A 76 -42.51 58.18 7.30
CA ILE A 76 -41.29 58.15 8.12
C ILE A 76 -41.67 57.82 9.55
N ILE A 77 -40.89 56.94 10.15
CA ILE A 77 -41.02 56.48 11.52
C ILE A 77 -39.85 57.04 12.31
N ALA A 78 -40.16 57.93 13.26
CA ALA A 78 -39.22 58.50 14.21
C ALA A 78 -39.46 57.88 15.59
N GLU A 79 -38.41 57.30 16.19
CA GLU A 79 -38.47 56.67 17.50
C GLU A 79 -37.50 57.26 18.49
N GLN A 80 -37.98 57.33 19.73
CA GLN A 80 -37.17 57.66 20.88
C GLN A 80 -37.48 56.69 22.02
N VAL A 81 -36.43 56.26 22.71
CA VAL A 81 -36.53 55.45 23.92
C VAL A 81 -36.49 56.38 25.12
N ILE A 82 -37.51 56.29 25.98
CA ILE A 82 -37.55 56.95 27.27
C ILE A 82 -37.10 55.92 28.32
N PRO A 83 -35.91 56.07 28.92
CA PRO A 83 -35.43 55.12 29.91
C PRO A 83 -36.26 55.15 31.20
N ALA A 84 -36.06 54.16 32.08
CA ALA A 84 -36.93 53.93 33.22
C ALA A 84 -36.80 54.99 34.34
N ASP A 85 -35.69 55.73 34.38
CA ASP A 85 -35.39 56.82 35.33
C ASP A 85 -36.04 58.17 34.96
N VAL A 86 -36.54 58.32 33.72
CA VAL A 86 -37.18 59.55 33.23
C VAL A 86 -38.68 59.34 33.00
N GLY A 87 -39.52 60.18 33.60
CA GLY A 87 -40.99 60.09 33.53
C GLY A 87 -41.67 60.67 34.76
N GLY A 88 -42.93 60.29 34.98
CA GLY A 88 -43.81 60.82 36.03
C GLY A 88 -44.88 61.77 35.48
N TRP A 89 -45.05 61.80 34.16
CA TRP A 89 -46.02 62.64 33.45
C TRP A 89 -46.74 61.84 32.36
N TRP A 90 -47.87 62.40 31.90
CA TRP A 90 -48.61 61.88 30.77
C TRP A 90 -47.95 62.31 29.46
N ILE A 91 -48.02 61.45 28.45
CA ILE A 91 -47.62 61.76 27.07
C ILE A 91 -48.91 61.89 26.26
N ARG A 92 -49.10 63.06 25.63
CA ARG A 92 -50.28 63.42 24.84
C ARG A 92 -49.93 64.08 23.51
N GLU A 93 -48.75 64.70 23.43
CA GLU A 93 -48.22 65.29 22.19
C GLU A 93 -46.78 64.86 21.95
N MET A 94 -46.41 64.77 20.67
CA MET A 94 -45.06 64.49 20.20
C MET A 94 -44.67 65.51 19.13
N GLY A 95 -43.41 65.94 19.16
CA GLY A 95 -42.85 66.89 18.22
C GLY A 95 -41.52 66.40 17.66
N LEU A 96 -41.29 66.60 16.37
CA LEU A 96 -40.04 66.26 15.72
C LEU A 96 -39.27 67.53 15.40
N TYR A 97 -37.97 67.52 15.68
CA TYR A 97 -37.08 68.66 15.53
C TYR A 97 -35.93 68.37 14.58
N ASP A 98 -35.54 69.36 13.79
CA ASP A 98 -34.37 69.30 12.91
C ASP A 98 -33.08 69.82 13.55
N GLU A 99 -31.99 69.92 12.78
CA GLU A 99 -30.68 70.37 13.28
C GLU A 99 -30.66 71.85 13.68
N ASP A 100 -31.55 72.68 13.14
CA ASP A 100 -31.70 74.09 13.51
C ASP A 100 -32.56 74.27 14.76
N GLY A 101 -33.17 73.18 15.26
CA GLY A 101 -34.02 73.16 16.44
C GLY A 101 -35.49 73.53 16.18
N ASP A 102 -35.89 73.63 14.90
CA ASP A 102 -37.25 73.99 14.51
C ASP A 102 -38.22 72.80 14.66
N LEU A 103 -39.45 73.06 15.09
CA LEU A 103 -40.50 72.04 15.13
C LEU A 103 -41.02 71.78 13.71
N VAL A 104 -40.71 70.61 13.17
CA VAL A 104 -40.98 70.28 11.76
C VAL A 104 -42.14 69.33 11.57
N ALA A 105 -42.45 68.52 12.58
CA ALA A 105 -43.66 67.70 12.59
C ALA A 105 -44.25 67.69 13.99
N VAL A 106 -45.58 67.58 14.08
CA VAL A 106 -46.32 67.50 15.33
C VAL A 106 -47.36 66.39 15.25
N SER A 107 -47.54 65.68 16.36
CA SER A 107 -48.46 64.55 16.51
C SER A 107 -49.18 64.62 17.84
N ASN A 108 -50.43 64.18 17.84
CA ASN A 108 -51.13 63.81 19.07
C ASN A 108 -51.03 62.29 19.29
N CYS A 109 -51.12 61.87 20.54
CA CYS A 109 -51.16 60.46 20.89
C CYS A 109 -52.21 60.18 21.96
N ALA A 110 -52.65 58.92 22.05
CA ALA A 110 -53.53 58.50 23.13
C ALA A 110 -52.83 58.75 24.48
N PRO A 111 -53.54 59.26 25.50
CA PRO A 111 -52.95 59.55 26.79
C PRO A 111 -52.24 58.31 27.37
N SER A 112 -50.92 58.39 27.50
CA SER A 112 -50.09 57.30 28.02
C SER A 112 -49.26 57.78 29.20
N PHE A 113 -49.41 57.15 30.37
CA PHE A 113 -48.62 57.50 31.55
C PHE A 113 -47.27 56.77 31.54
N LYS A 114 -46.18 57.53 31.67
CA LYS A 114 -44.82 57.00 31.73
C LYS A 114 -44.31 57.02 33.18
N PRO A 115 -44.42 55.91 33.95
CA PRO A 115 -43.93 55.87 35.33
C PRO A 115 -42.40 55.85 35.42
N VAL A 116 -41.90 56.27 36.59
CA VAL A 116 -40.48 56.19 36.99
C VAL A 116 -40.26 55.10 38.05
N LEU A 117 -39.01 54.65 38.21
CA LEU A 117 -38.65 53.66 39.25
C LEU A 117 -39.12 54.07 40.66
N SER A 118 -39.06 55.36 41.00
CA SER A 118 -39.50 55.87 42.31
C SER A 118 -41.00 55.74 42.56
N GLN A 119 -41.80 55.48 41.52
CA GLN A 119 -43.25 55.24 41.61
C GLN A 119 -43.60 53.74 41.62
N GLY A 120 -42.60 52.86 41.79
CA GLY A 120 -42.81 51.41 41.93
C GLY A 120 -42.98 50.64 40.61
N SER A 121 -42.86 51.31 39.45
CA SER A 121 -42.91 50.67 38.13
C SER A 121 -42.02 51.40 37.12
N GLY A 122 -40.70 51.21 37.24
CA GLY A 122 -39.76 51.74 36.26
C GLY A 122 -39.90 51.02 34.92
N ARG A 123 -40.62 51.63 33.97
CA ARG A 123 -40.80 51.06 32.63
C ARG A 123 -39.96 51.84 31.61
N THR A 124 -39.15 51.17 30.81
CA THR A 124 -38.62 51.76 29.58
C THR A 124 -39.73 51.79 28.53
N GLN A 125 -40.02 52.95 27.95
CA GLN A 125 -41.09 53.12 26.96
C GLN A 125 -40.51 53.67 25.66
N ILE A 126 -40.87 53.03 24.55
CA ILE A 126 -40.54 53.50 23.21
C ILE A 126 -41.71 54.36 22.75
N VAL A 127 -41.43 55.61 22.39
CA VAL A 127 -42.37 56.51 21.74
C VAL A 127 -42.05 56.56 20.26
N ARG A 128 -43.09 56.45 19.43
CA ARG A 128 -42.99 56.33 17.98
C ARG A 128 -43.93 57.33 17.33
N MET A 129 -43.41 58.14 16.42
CA MET A 129 -44.15 59.09 15.61
C MET A 129 -44.07 58.69 14.14
N ASN A 130 -45.23 58.47 13.50
CA ASN A 130 -45.31 58.15 12.08
C ASN A 130 -45.94 59.32 11.35
N PHE A 131 -45.24 59.93 10.40
CA PHE A 131 -45.74 61.07 9.63
C PHE A 131 -45.50 60.87 8.14
N ILE A 132 -46.33 61.52 7.31
CA ILE A 132 -46.28 61.40 5.85
C ILE A 132 -45.51 62.60 5.28
N VAL A 133 -44.63 62.32 4.32
CA VAL A 133 -43.87 63.32 3.56
C VAL A 133 -44.14 63.17 2.06
N SER A 134 -43.98 64.27 1.31
CA SER A 134 -44.10 64.25 -0.16
C SER A 134 -42.90 63.60 -0.86
N SER A 135 -41.75 63.52 -0.20
CA SER A 135 -40.53 62.84 -0.69
C SER A 135 -39.62 62.50 0.50
N THR A 136 -39.02 61.31 0.49
CA THR A 136 -38.05 60.84 1.50
C THR A 136 -36.60 60.94 1.04
N GLY A 137 -36.34 61.35 -0.21
CA GLY A 137 -35.04 61.20 -0.86
C GLY A 137 -33.87 61.94 -0.20
N ASN A 138 -34.15 63.09 0.43
CA ASN A 138 -33.11 63.93 1.02
C ASN A 138 -33.13 63.94 2.55
N ILE A 139 -33.85 63.01 3.19
CA ILE A 139 -33.91 62.91 4.66
C ILE A 139 -32.81 61.98 5.14
N VAL A 140 -31.97 62.47 6.06
CA VAL A 140 -30.86 61.66 6.60
C VAL A 140 -31.41 60.70 7.65
N LEU A 141 -31.46 59.41 7.30
CA LEU A 141 -31.83 58.36 8.23
C LEU A 141 -30.75 58.20 9.30
N LYS A 142 -31.17 58.14 10.56
CA LYS A 142 -30.28 57.99 11.71
C LYS A 142 -30.59 56.68 12.42
N ILE A 143 -29.55 55.87 12.58
CA ILE A 143 -29.55 54.71 13.48
C ILE A 143 -28.42 54.99 14.47
N ASP A 144 -28.75 55.22 15.74
CA ASP A 144 -27.75 55.37 16.79
C ASP A 144 -27.37 53.99 17.35
N PRO A 145 -26.17 53.45 17.06
CA PRO A 145 -25.80 52.09 17.47
C PRO A 145 -25.58 51.96 18.99
N ALA A 146 -25.42 53.07 19.72
CA ALA A 146 -25.06 53.04 21.14
C ALA A 146 -26.26 52.75 22.07
N VAL A 147 -27.50 52.82 21.56
CA VAL A 147 -28.73 52.56 22.33
C VAL A 147 -29.58 51.44 21.70
N VAL A 148 -28.99 50.67 20.77
CA VAL A 148 -29.59 49.42 20.32
C VAL A 148 -29.35 48.38 21.41
N LEU A 149 -30.30 48.23 22.33
CA LEU A 149 -30.40 47.02 23.13
C LEU A 149 -30.56 45.85 22.16
N ALA A 150 -29.45 45.18 21.85
CA ALA A 150 -29.50 43.84 21.29
C ALA A 150 -30.35 43.00 22.25
N THR A 151 -31.46 42.45 21.77
CA THR A 151 -32.14 41.37 22.49
C THR A 151 -31.10 40.30 22.79
N ARG A 152 -31.21 39.59 23.91
CA ARG A 152 -30.28 38.49 24.22
C ARG A 152 -30.17 37.50 23.06
N GLU A 153 -31.28 37.32 22.34
CA GLU A 153 -31.40 36.57 21.09
C GLU A 153 -30.46 37.06 19.96
N TYR A 154 -30.21 38.37 19.84
CA TYR A 154 -29.25 38.93 18.87
C TYR A 154 -27.79 38.68 19.29
N VAL A 155 -27.47 38.66 20.60
CA VAL A 155 -26.12 38.34 21.11
C VAL A 155 -25.82 36.84 20.99
N ASP A 156 -26.81 35.99 21.23
CA ASP A 156 -26.69 34.55 21.03
C ASP A 156 -26.60 34.17 19.52
N ALA A 157 -27.10 35.04 18.63
CA ALA A 157 -27.01 34.88 17.17
C ALA A 157 -25.72 35.44 16.53
N GLY A 158 -24.91 36.21 17.26
CA GLY A 158 -23.64 36.77 16.77
C GLY A 158 -22.50 35.74 16.69
N PHE A 159 -22.69 34.60 17.34
CA PHE A 159 -21.91 33.39 17.13
C PHE A 159 -22.84 32.36 16.48
N LEU A 160 -22.30 31.34 15.84
CA LEU A 160 -23.06 30.14 15.47
C LEU A 160 -22.87 29.10 16.59
N PRO A 161 -23.43 29.24 17.81
CA PRO A 161 -23.40 28.15 18.77
C PRO A 161 -24.39 27.10 18.27
N LEU A 162 -23.96 26.24 17.36
CA LEU A 162 -24.59 24.95 17.12
C LEU A 162 -24.37 24.11 18.38
N LYS A 163 -25.10 24.41 19.46
CA LYS A 163 -25.18 23.58 20.65
C LYS A 163 -26.13 22.41 20.36
N GLY A 164 -25.72 21.57 19.42
CA GLY A 164 -26.55 20.56 18.78
C GLY A 164 -27.25 21.06 17.50
N GLY A 165 -27.71 20.11 16.67
CA GLY A 165 -28.38 20.36 15.40
C GLY A 165 -27.56 19.97 14.17
N THR A 166 -28.17 20.09 12.99
CA THR A 166 -27.53 19.82 11.69
C THR A 166 -27.28 21.13 10.97
N LEU A 167 -26.06 21.37 10.52
CA LEU A 167 -25.77 22.48 9.61
C LEU A 167 -26.31 22.14 8.21
N THR A 168 -27.21 22.96 7.69
CA THR A 168 -27.66 22.89 6.30
C THR A 168 -26.95 23.97 5.49
N GLY A 169 -26.06 23.57 4.57
CA GLY A 169 -25.30 24.49 3.72
C GLY A 169 -23.80 24.23 3.72
N SER A 170 -23.02 25.26 3.38
CA SER A 170 -21.55 25.17 3.32
C SER A 170 -20.90 25.83 4.54
N LEU A 171 -19.86 25.19 5.09
CA LEU A 171 -18.93 25.80 6.03
C LEU A 171 -17.69 26.25 5.25
N ASN A 172 -17.44 27.56 5.18
CA ASN A 172 -16.26 28.13 4.52
C ASN A 172 -15.29 28.68 5.57
N LEU A 173 -14.07 28.14 5.64
CA LEU A 173 -13.02 28.57 6.56
C LEU A 173 -12.01 29.45 5.80
N ILE A 174 -12.02 30.75 6.10
CA ILE A 174 -11.05 31.72 5.55
C ILE A 174 -9.81 31.83 6.45
N GLU A 175 -8.72 32.38 5.93
CA GLU A 175 -7.52 32.76 6.72
C GLU A 175 -6.82 31.59 7.45
N SER A 176 -6.73 30.41 6.82
CA SER A 176 -6.03 29.23 7.39
C SER A 176 -6.58 28.75 8.74
N ARG A 177 -7.87 28.98 9.00
CA ARG A 177 -8.55 28.49 10.21
C ARG A 177 -8.79 26.98 10.13
N SER A 178 -8.77 26.33 11.29
CA SER A 178 -9.03 24.89 11.45
C SER A 178 -10.30 24.63 12.26
N VAL A 179 -10.92 23.46 12.07
CA VAL A 179 -11.97 22.95 12.96
C VAL A 179 -11.29 22.26 14.14
N TYR A 180 -11.55 22.76 15.36
CA TYR A 180 -11.08 22.13 16.59
C TYR A 180 -12.13 21.14 17.10
N ILE A 181 -11.75 19.87 17.24
CA ILE A 181 -12.63 18.79 17.70
C ILE A 181 -12.17 18.39 19.09
N GLN A 182 -12.98 18.73 20.10
CA GLN A 182 -12.77 18.30 21.47
C GLN A 182 -14.09 17.79 22.03
N PRO A 183 -14.10 16.69 22.76
CA PRO A 183 -15.31 16.16 23.38
C PRO A 183 -15.54 16.83 24.72
N ASP A 184 -16.79 16.79 25.16
CA ASP A 184 -17.11 17.00 26.58
C ASP A 184 -16.46 15.88 27.42
N ASN A 185 -16.18 16.16 28.69
CA ASN A 185 -15.46 15.28 29.63
C ASN A 185 -16.09 13.88 29.73
N ALA A 186 -15.73 12.98 28.80
CA ALA A 186 -16.30 11.66 28.62
C ALA A 186 -15.20 10.58 28.62
N PRO A 187 -15.44 9.43 29.28
CA PRO A 187 -14.45 8.35 29.37
C PRO A 187 -14.11 7.73 28.01
N THR A 188 -15.04 7.78 27.05
CA THR A 188 -14.86 7.42 25.65
C THR A 188 -15.68 8.34 24.76
N TRP A 189 -15.16 8.69 23.60
CA TRP A 189 -15.84 9.57 22.64
C TRP A 189 -15.39 9.31 21.21
N ALA A 190 -16.27 9.60 20.26
CA ALA A 190 -15.98 9.65 18.82
C ALA A 190 -16.55 10.95 18.24
N ALA A 191 -15.74 11.68 17.47
CA ALA A 191 -16.19 12.94 16.86
C ALA A 191 -15.49 13.19 15.52
N GLY A 192 -16.17 13.87 14.61
CA GLY A 192 -15.68 14.11 13.25
C GLY A 192 -16.78 14.53 12.29
N LEU A 193 -16.49 14.41 10.99
CA LEU A 193 -17.47 14.55 9.92
C LEU A 193 -18.06 13.18 9.61
N ILE A 194 -19.39 13.11 9.62
CA ILE A 194 -20.14 11.92 9.26
C ILE A 194 -20.92 12.19 7.98
N ALA A 195 -20.80 11.27 7.02
CA ALA A 195 -21.63 11.25 5.83
C ALA A 195 -22.68 10.14 5.97
N GLY A 196 -23.94 10.49 5.78
CA GLY A 196 -25.07 9.56 5.83
C GLY A 196 -26.03 9.78 4.67
N THR A 197 -27.01 8.88 4.55
CA THR A 197 -28.19 9.06 3.69
C THR A 197 -29.45 9.04 4.57
N PHE A 198 -30.66 9.10 4.00
CA PHE A 198 -31.96 8.97 4.73
C PHE A 198 -32.18 7.56 5.34
N GLY A 199 -31.16 7.02 6.00
CA GLY A 199 -31.07 5.67 6.58
C GLY A 199 -29.80 5.49 7.43
N GLY A 200 -29.26 6.58 8.01
CA GLY A 200 -28.14 6.57 8.97
C GLY A 200 -26.75 6.83 8.38
N GLU A 201 -25.74 6.74 9.23
CA GLU A 201 -24.33 6.93 8.87
C GLU A 201 -23.87 5.90 7.83
N LYS A 202 -23.05 6.34 6.88
CA LYS A 202 -22.49 5.51 5.80
C LYS A 202 -20.98 5.68 5.64
N ALA A 203 -20.42 6.79 6.09
CA ALA A 203 -18.99 7.04 6.10
C ALA A 203 -18.63 8.12 7.13
N GLY A 204 -17.35 8.25 7.44
CA GLY A 204 -16.88 9.35 8.27
C GLY A 204 -15.37 9.54 8.29
N VAL A 205 -14.97 10.73 8.70
CA VAL A 205 -13.59 11.12 9.01
C VAL A 205 -13.57 11.72 10.41
N GLY A 206 -12.69 11.26 11.28
CA GLY A 206 -12.65 11.80 12.62
C GLY A 206 -11.64 11.14 13.54
N PHE A 207 -11.91 11.29 14.84
CA PHE A 207 -11.08 10.80 15.92
C PHE A 207 -11.91 10.04 16.95
N LEU A 208 -11.26 9.06 17.58
CA LEU A 208 -11.75 8.32 18.73
C LEU A 208 -10.75 8.50 19.87
N GLY A 209 -11.24 8.74 21.08
CA GLY A 209 -10.38 8.95 22.24
C GLY A 209 -11.04 8.71 23.59
N SER A 210 -10.30 9.10 24.62
CA SER A 210 -10.73 9.20 26.01
C SER A 210 -10.56 10.64 26.52
N TYR A 211 -10.84 10.88 27.80
CA TYR A 211 -10.65 12.17 28.46
C TYR A 211 -9.19 12.70 28.39
N ASN A 212 -8.19 11.82 28.23
CA ASN A 212 -6.78 12.20 28.24
C ASN A 212 -5.97 11.76 27.00
N THR A 213 -6.56 10.98 26.09
CA THR A 213 -5.81 10.41 24.95
C THR A 213 -6.63 10.41 23.68
N LEU A 214 -5.97 10.69 22.54
CA LEU A 214 -6.45 10.32 21.22
C LEU A 214 -5.97 8.91 20.91
N ASN A 215 -6.90 8.00 20.63
CA ASN A 215 -6.60 6.58 20.44
C ASN A 215 -6.54 6.23 18.96
N VAL A 216 -7.45 6.80 18.14
CA VAL A 216 -7.56 6.51 16.71
C VAL A 216 -7.89 7.76 15.91
N ALA A 217 -7.24 7.95 14.77
CA ALA A 217 -7.73 8.80 13.67
C ALA A 217 -8.24 7.91 12.54
N PHE A 218 -9.44 8.16 12.01
CA PHE A 218 -10.10 7.26 11.06
C PHE A 218 -10.64 7.96 9.82
N LEU A 219 -10.64 7.22 8.70
CA LEU A 219 -11.40 7.46 7.48
C LEU A 219 -12.06 6.13 7.11
N GLY A 220 -13.38 6.03 7.15
CA GLY A 220 -14.05 4.73 6.96
C GLY A 220 -15.45 4.79 6.39
N LEU A 221 -15.89 3.66 5.86
CA LEU A 221 -17.24 3.38 5.35
C LEU A 221 -17.94 2.40 6.29
N GLY A 222 -19.22 2.65 6.58
CA GLY A 222 -20.05 1.82 7.45
C GLY A 222 -20.94 2.64 8.39
N ALA A 223 -21.79 1.95 9.15
CA ALA A 223 -22.65 2.56 10.16
C ALA A 223 -21.87 3.04 11.40
N THR A 224 -20.70 2.46 11.66
CA THR A 224 -19.78 2.90 12.72
C THR A 224 -18.36 3.05 12.17
N PRO A 225 -18.10 4.05 11.30
CA PRO A 225 -16.82 4.21 10.59
C PRO A 225 -15.57 4.13 11.48
N TRP A 226 -15.69 4.61 12.72
CA TRP A 226 -14.63 4.60 13.73
C TRP A 226 -14.33 3.22 14.34
N ALA A 227 -15.31 2.30 14.36
CA ALA A 227 -15.21 1.01 15.06
C ALA A 227 -15.19 -0.20 14.11
N SER A 228 -15.93 -0.13 13.00
CA SER A 228 -16.06 -1.25 12.06
C SER A 228 -16.24 -0.77 10.62
N GLY A 229 -16.00 -1.66 9.65
CA GLY A 229 -16.15 -1.39 8.23
C GLY A 229 -14.85 -1.01 7.50
N ASN A 230 -14.94 -0.91 6.18
CA ASN A 230 -13.78 -0.69 5.31
C ASN A 230 -13.22 0.73 5.49
N GLY A 231 -11.91 0.88 5.59
CA GLY A 231 -11.29 2.19 5.82
C GLY A 231 -9.84 2.12 6.30
N VAL A 232 -9.30 3.28 6.63
CA VAL A 232 -7.95 3.48 7.18
C VAL A 232 -8.07 4.04 8.60
N ARG A 233 -7.34 3.43 9.53
CA ARG A 233 -7.32 3.81 10.95
C ARG A 233 -5.88 3.94 11.40
N VAL A 234 -5.52 5.11 11.91
CA VAL A 234 -4.22 5.35 12.54
C VAL A 234 -4.41 5.19 14.04
N THR A 235 -3.84 4.14 14.60
CA THR A 235 -3.89 3.80 16.03
C THR A 235 -2.52 4.05 16.66
N VAL A 236 -2.44 3.98 17.99
CA VAL A 236 -1.16 3.97 18.72
C VAL A 236 -0.22 2.82 18.32
N ASN A 237 -0.78 1.73 17.76
CA ASN A 237 -0.02 0.55 17.33
C ASN A 237 0.37 0.59 15.84
N GLY A 238 -0.04 1.63 15.11
CA GLY A 238 0.22 1.79 13.68
C GLY A 238 -1.04 2.01 12.85
N VAL A 239 -0.90 1.85 11.52
CA VAL A 239 -1.98 2.06 10.56
C VAL A 239 -2.64 0.73 10.22
N GLU A 240 -3.94 0.62 10.51
CA GLU A 240 -4.80 -0.47 10.11
C GLU A 240 -5.59 -0.08 8.86
N ILE A 241 -5.65 -0.97 7.87
CA ILE A 241 -6.50 -0.81 6.69
C ILE A 241 -7.45 -2.00 6.65
N ALA A 242 -8.74 -1.73 6.78
CA ALA A 242 -9.80 -2.73 6.70
C ALA A 242 -10.45 -2.67 5.31
N GLY A 243 -10.66 -3.83 4.69
CA GLY A 243 -11.20 -3.94 3.34
C GLY A 243 -10.13 -4.04 2.24
N PRO A 244 -10.54 -4.17 0.97
CA PRO A 244 -9.62 -4.35 -0.15
C PRO A 244 -8.81 -3.08 -0.43
N ILE A 245 -7.51 -3.25 -0.68
CA ILE A 245 -6.63 -2.20 -1.21
C ILE A 245 -6.43 -2.49 -2.70
N THR A 246 -7.03 -1.66 -3.56
CA THR A 246 -6.86 -1.76 -5.01
C THR A 246 -5.97 -0.61 -5.49
N GLY A 247 -4.75 -0.93 -5.95
CA GLY A 247 -3.93 0.02 -6.71
C GLY A 247 -4.35 0.01 -8.18
N ASN A 248 -4.65 1.17 -8.76
CA ASN A 248 -4.80 1.29 -10.22
C ASN A 248 -3.41 1.55 -10.84
N GLY A 249 -3.01 0.75 -11.84
CA GLY A 249 -1.69 0.85 -12.46
C GLY A 249 -0.54 0.43 -11.55
N THR A 250 0.53 1.23 -11.48
CA THR A 250 1.72 0.98 -10.61
C THR A 250 1.48 1.31 -9.13
N GLY A 251 0.22 1.51 -8.72
CA GLY A 251 -0.19 2.33 -7.57
C GLY A 251 0.11 1.83 -6.15
N LEU A 252 0.97 0.84 -5.93
CA LEU A 252 1.40 0.40 -4.60
C LEU A 252 2.93 0.33 -4.53
N THR A 253 3.59 1.49 -4.57
CA THR A 253 5.03 1.61 -4.37
C THR A 253 5.35 2.03 -2.94
N GLY A 254 6.44 1.51 -2.36
CA GLY A 254 6.92 1.94 -1.04
C GLY A 254 6.38 1.18 0.18
N LEU A 255 5.52 0.17 0.01
CA LEU A 255 5.18 -0.74 1.11
C LEU A 255 6.42 -1.57 1.47
N LYS A 256 7.01 -1.31 2.64
CA LYS A 256 8.08 -2.16 3.18
C LYS A 256 7.44 -3.47 3.65
N PHE A 257 7.57 -4.53 2.86
CA PHE A 257 7.06 -5.87 3.21
C PHE A 257 7.53 -6.34 4.60
N SER A 258 8.72 -5.92 5.04
CA SER A 258 9.25 -6.22 6.38
C SER A 258 8.50 -5.55 7.54
N ALA A 259 7.73 -4.48 7.28
CA ALA A 259 6.92 -3.80 8.27
C ALA A 259 5.50 -4.38 8.38
N LEU A 260 5.13 -5.33 7.52
CA LEU A 260 3.82 -5.96 7.51
C LEU A 260 3.80 -7.14 8.47
N THR A 261 2.98 -7.07 9.54
CA THR A 261 2.83 -8.13 10.54
C THR A 261 1.68 -9.08 10.19
N GLY A 262 1.71 -10.33 10.67
CA GLY A 262 0.63 -11.31 10.41
C GLY A 262 0.68 -11.95 9.02
N LEU A 263 1.84 -11.88 8.36
CA LEU A 263 2.07 -12.48 7.05
C LEU A 263 1.96 -14.02 7.10
N PRO A 264 1.40 -14.66 6.06
CA PRO A 264 1.42 -16.11 5.95
C PRO A 264 2.84 -16.69 5.94
N ASN A 265 3.04 -17.83 6.59
CA ASN A 265 4.33 -18.53 6.65
C ASN A 265 4.54 -19.56 5.53
N SER A 266 3.67 -19.56 4.52
CA SER A 266 3.72 -20.51 3.39
C SER A 266 3.36 -19.82 2.08
N LEU A 267 3.92 -20.32 0.97
CA LEU A 267 3.59 -19.83 -0.38
C LEU A 267 2.09 -19.94 -0.68
N ALA A 268 1.45 -21.01 -0.22
CA ALA A 268 0.00 -21.22 -0.38
C ALA A 268 -0.82 -20.12 0.31
N GLY A 269 -0.35 -19.62 1.47
CA GLY A 269 -0.97 -18.51 2.16
C GLY A 269 -0.89 -17.19 1.38
N TYR A 270 0.06 -17.05 0.45
CA TYR A 270 0.14 -15.95 -0.51
C TYR A 270 -0.61 -16.22 -1.83
N GLY A 271 -1.36 -17.32 -1.93
CA GLY A 271 -2.04 -17.73 -3.16
C GLY A 271 -1.12 -18.33 -4.23
N ILE A 272 0.17 -18.53 -3.93
CA ILE A 272 1.14 -19.09 -4.86
C ILE A 272 1.05 -20.63 -4.81
N GLN A 273 0.65 -21.23 -5.93
CA GLN A 273 0.53 -22.68 -6.06
C GLN A 273 1.87 -23.29 -6.50
N ILE A 274 2.28 -24.37 -5.83
CA ILE A 274 3.45 -25.18 -6.21
C ILE A 274 3.08 -26.04 -7.44
N ALA A 275 4.05 -26.31 -8.30
CA ALA A 275 3.87 -27.21 -9.43
C ALA A 275 3.37 -28.61 -9.00
N SER A 276 2.45 -29.17 -9.77
CA SER A 276 2.07 -30.58 -9.67
C SER A 276 3.21 -31.49 -10.14
N GLN A 277 3.09 -32.79 -9.87
CA GLN A 277 4.11 -33.77 -10.31
C GLN A 277 4.25 -33.79 -11.84
N THR A 278 3.13 -33.83 -12.56
CA THR A 278 3.15 -33.84 -14.02
C THR A 278 3.80 -32.58 -14.59
N GLU A 279 3.47 -31.41 -14.03
CA GLU A 279 4.08 -30.13 -14.44
C GLU A 279 5.59 -30.11 -14.16
N ALA A 280 6.00 -30.64 -13.01
CA ALA A 280 7.41 -30.76 -12.62
C ALA A 280 8.24 -31.66 -13.56
N GLU A 281 7.69 -32.80 -13.98
CA GLU A 281 8.39 -33.79 -14.83
C GLU A 281 8.42 -33.40 -16.31
N THR A 282 7.38 -32.67 -16.77
CA THR A 282 7.26 -32.19 -18.16
C THR A 282 7.88 -30.82 -18.37
N GLY A 283 8.03 -30.01 -17.32
CA GLY A 283 8.46 -28.62 -17.42
C GLY A 283 7.42 -27.71 -18.09
N ALA A 284 6.13 -28.06 -17.99
CA ALA A 284 5.06 -27.39 -18.73
C ALA A 284 4.78 -25.94 -18.30
N ASP A 285 5.06 -25.58 -17.04
CA ASP A 285 4.81 -24.25 -16.49
C ASP A 285 6.09 -23.68 -15.86
N THR A 286 6.54 -22.54 -16.36
CA THR A 286 7.77 -21.84 -15.92
C THR A 286 7.52 -20.82 -14.81
N ASN A 287 6.26 -20.57 -14.46
CA ASN A 287 5.86 -19.58 -13.45
C ASN A 287 5.58 -20.20 -12.08
N LYS A 288 5.39 -21.53 -12.01
CA LYS A 288 5.13 -22.23 -10.74
C LYS A 288 6.44 -22.62 -10.05
N PRO A 289 6.62 -22.29 -8.75
CA PRO A 289 7.75 -22.76 -7.98
C PRO A 289 7.70 -24.27 -7.73
N MET A 290 8.88 -24.87 -7.59
CA MET A 290 9.06 -26.30 -7.33
C MET A 290 9.35 -26.54 -5.84
N SER A 291 8.69 -27.54 -5.25
CA SER A 291 9.11 -28.04 -3.93
C SER A 291 10.29 -29.01 -4.05
N ALA A 292 11.02 -29.22 -2.96
CA ALA A 292 12.13 -30.20 -2.93
C ALA A 292 11.68 -31.60 -3.39
N LEU A 293 10.45 -32.01 -3.04
CA LEU A 293 9.86 -33.26 -3.50
C LEU A 293 9.66 -33.28 -5.03
N ARG A 294 9.13 -32.19 -5.60
CA ARG A 294 8.92 -32.08 -7.05
C ARG A 294 10.23 -32.10 -7.82
N VAL A 295 11.27 -31.43 -7.32
CA VAL A 295 12.62 -31.46 -7.92
C VAL A 295 13.18 -32.88 -7.92
N PHE A 296 13.10 -33.58 -6.79
CA PHE A 296 13.58 -34.96 -6.69
C PHE A 296 12.85 -35.88 -7.67
N GLN A 297 11.51 -35.79 -7.75
CA GLN A 297 10.70 -36.58 -8.68
C GLN A 297 11.05 -36.29 -10.15
N ALA A 298 11.19 -35.01 -10.52
CA ALA A 298 11.56 -34.61 -11.88
C ALA A 298 12.95 -35.15 -12.28
N ILE A 299 13.92 -35.14 -11.34
CA ILE A 299 15.25 -35.75 -11.57
C ILE A 299 15.11 -37.25 -11.77
N VAL A 300 14.42 -37.95 -10.86
CA VAL A 300 14.23 -39.41 -10.92
C VAL A 300 13.55 -39.83 -12.22
N ALA A 301 12.53 -39.08 -12.67
CA ALA A 301 11.83 -39.36 -13.92
C ALA A 301 12.74 -39.24 -15.17
N LYS A 302 13.83 -38.48 -15.10
CA LYS A 302 14.82 -38.34 -16.19
C LYS A 302 16.03 -39.26 -16.03
N VAL A 303 16.27 -39.82 -14.84
CA VAL A 303 17.32 -40.81 -14.62
C VAL A 303 16.82 -42.18 -15.09
N VAL A 304 17.14 -42.50 -16.33
CA VAL A 304 16.80 -43.79 -16.96
C VAL A 304 18.05 -44.66 -17.07
N GLN A 305 17.90 -45.98 -16.95
CA GLN A 305 18.96 -46.96 -17.20
C GLN A 305 19.38 -46.90 -18.67
N ALA A 306 20.69 -46.78 -18.95
CA ALA A 306 21.20 -46.83 -20.31
C ALA A 306 20.96 -48.22 -20.92
N THR A 307 20.57 -48.24 -22.20
CA THR A 307 20.43 -49.44 -23.03
C THR A 307 21.10 -49.20 -24.38
N GLU A 308 21.14 -50.21 -25.24
CA GLU A 308 21.70 -50.07 -26.60
C GLU A 308 20.93 -49.05 -27.47
N SER A 309 19.64 -48.84 -27.18
CA SER A 309 18.75 -47.97 -27.97
C SER A 309 18.42 -46.63 -27.29
N ALA A 310 18.73 -46.49 -26.00
CA ALA A 310 18.39 -45.31 -25.22
C ALA A 310 19.58 -44.80 -24.40
N LEU A 311 19.86 -43.50 -24.55
CA LEU A 311 20.80 -42.80 -23.68
C LEU A 311 20.27 -42.81 -22.24
N GLY A 312 21.17 -43.04 -21.28
CA GLY A 312 20.83 -43.09 -19.87
C GLY A 312 22.06 -43.13 -18.98
N THR A 313 21.84 -43.51 -17.72
CA THR A 313 22.89 -43.75 -16.74
C THR A 313 23.12 -45.25 -16.58
N ALA A 314 24.37 -45.66 -16.39
CA ALA A 314 24.71 -47.05 -16.11
C ALA A 314 25.74 -47.12 -14.98
N ARG A 315 25.62 -48.15 -14.15
CA ARG A 315 26.59 -48.42 -13.09
C ARG A 315 27.89 -48.97 -13.69
N ILE A 316 28.97 -48.86 -12.93
CA ILE A 316 30.24 -49.49 -13.30
C ILE A 316 30.17 -51.00 -13.02
N ALA A 317 30.59 -51.81 -13.98
CA ALA A 317 30.66 -53.27 -13.86
C ALA A 317 31.61 -53.69 -12.72
N THR A 318 31.29 -54.74 -11.96
CA THR A 318 32.23 -55.37 -11.02
C THR A 318 33.17 -56.31 -11.76
N GLN A 319 34.31 -56.70 -11.18
CA GLN A 319 35.22 -57.64 -11.86
C GLN A 319 34.55 -58.99 -12.16
N THR A 320 33.69 -59.46 -11.26
CA THR A 320 32.89 -60.68 -11.46
C THR A 320 31.98 -60.58 -12.68
N LEU A 321 31.31 -59.44 -12.86
CA LEU A 321 30.43 -59.22 -14.02
C LEU A 321 31.23 -59.14 -15.33
N VAL A 322 32.40 -58.48 -15.32
CA VAL A 322 33.30 -58.46 -16.50
C VAL A 322 33.78 -59.85 -16.86
N ASN A 323 34.11 -60.68 -15.87
CA ASN A 323 34.56 -62.06 -16.11
C ASN A 323 33.41 -62.96 -16.60
N ALA A 324 32.18 -62.74 -16.13
CA ALA A 324 31.02 -63.52 -16.54
C ALA A 324 30.54 -63.16 -17.95
N GLY A 325 30.67 -61.89 -18.36
CA GLY A 325 30.38 -61.44 -19.73
C GLY A 325 28.90 -61.49 -20.12
N THR A 326 27.97 -61.37 -19.17
CA THR A 326 26.52 -61.51 -19.41
C THR A 326 25.69 -60.26 -19.07
N ASP A 327 26.32 -59.18 -18.61
CA ASP A 327 25.63 -57.98 -18.10
C ASP A 327 25.71 -56.79 -19.07
N ASP A 328 24.60 -56.48 -19.73
CA ASP A 328 24.47 -55.34 -20.65
C ASP A 328 24.01 -54.04 -19.95
N SER A 329 23.83 -54.07 -18.62
CA SER A 329 23.37 -52.91 -17.85
C SER A 329 24.49 -52.06 -17.24
N SER A 330 25.75 -52.45 -17.44
CA SER A 330 26.90 -51.81 -16.78
C SER A 330 28.08 -51.52 -17.70
N ILE A 331 28.88 -50.53 -17.31
CA ILE A 331 30.02 -50.05 -18.09
C ILE A 331 31.33 -50.67 -17.57
N VAL A 332 32.13 -51.22 -18.49
CA VAL A 332 33.49 -51.70 -18.22
C VAL A 332 34.45 -50.51 -18.16
N THR A 333 35.29 -50.44 -17.11
CA THR A 333 36.30 -49.37 -16.99
C THR A 333 37.62 -49.75 -17.67
N PRO A 334 38.45 -48.77 -18.08
CA PRO A 334 39.78 -49.06 -18.67
C PRO A 334 40.67 -49.94 -17.79
N LYS A 335 40.57 -49.81 -16.45
CA LYS A 335 41.28 -50.67 -15.49
C LYS A 335 40.89 -52.15 -15.63
N LYS A 336 39.60 -52.43 -15.84
CA LYS A 336 39.10 -53.80 -16.00
C LYS A 336 39.38 -54.34 -17.41
N LEU A 337 39.35 -53.48 -18.43
CA LEU A 337 39.76 -53.82 -19.80
C LEU A 337 41.25 -54.18 -19.89
N ARG A 338 42.12 -53.57 -19.08
CA ARG A 338 43.55 -53.93 -19.04
C ARG A 338 43.90 -55.02 -18.03
N TRP A 339 42.94 -55.44 -17.20
CA TRP A 339 43.20 -56.44 -16.17
C TRP A 339 43.53 -57.79 -16.83
N GLY A 340 44.71 -58.32 -16.57
CA GLY A 340 45.18 -59.59 -17.14
C GLY A 340 45.75 -59.47 -18.56
N PHE A 341 45.80 -58.29 -19.17
CA PHE A 341 46.55 -58.08 -20.41
C PHE A 341 47.98 -57.64 -20.08
N GLN A 342 48.97 -58.44 -20.49
CA GLN A 342 50.39 -58.11 -20.35
C GLN A 342 51.09 -58.34 -21.68
N ILE A 343 52.02 -57.47 -22.05
CA ILE A 343 52.74 -57.58 -23.31
C ILE A 343 54.19 -57.14 -23.14
N LEU A 344 55.11 -57.94 -23.68
CA LEU A 344 56.52 -57.63 -23.84
C LEU A 344 56.91 -57.90 -25.30
N ILE A 345 57.36 -56.87 -26.02
CA ILE A 345 57.80 -56.99 -27.42
C ILE A 345 59.32 -56.85 -27.48
N GLY A 346 59.98 -57.87 -28.02
CA GLY A 346 61.42 -57.92 -28.27
C GLY A 346 61.79 -59.17 -29.07
N GLN A 347 63.10 -59.41 -29.28
CA GLN A 347 63.59 -60.70 -29.80
C GLN A 347 63.11 -61.89 -28.97
N THR A 348 62.83 -61.61 -27.71
CA THR A 348 62.21 -62.50 -26.77
C THR A 348 61.06 -61.75 -26.10
N GLY A 349 59.87 -62.34 -26.10
CA GLY A 349 58.65 -61.62 -25.75
C GLY A 349 57.46 -62.52 -25.49
N TYR A 350 56.37 -61.90 -25.04
CA TYR A 350 55.12 -62.59 -24.75
C TYR A 350 53.91 -61.65 -24.80
N ILE A 351 52.73 -62.23 -24.98
CA ILE A 351 51.41 -61.62 -24.80
C ILE A 351 50.61 -62.54 -23.87
N VAL A 352 50.11 -61.98 -22.78
CA VAL A 352 49.13 -62.62 -21.89
C VAL A 352 47.77 -61.98 -22.15
N PHE A 353 46.79 -62.79 -22.51
CA PHE A 353 45.42 -62.32 -22.68
C PHE A 353 44.65 -62.37 -21.35
N PRO A 354 43.74 -61.40 -21.12
CA PRO A 354 42.85 -61.42 -19.96
C PRO A 354 42.04 -62.71 -19.83
N THR A 355 41.67 -63.04 -18.59
CA THR A 355 40.86 -64.23 -18.27
C THR A 355 39.50 -64.23 -18.98
N TYR A 356 38.91 -63.06 -19.24
CA TYR A 356 37.65 -62.93 -19.99
C TYR A 356 37.79 -63.22 -21.50
N LEU A 357 39.03 -63.30 -22.03
CA LEU A 357 39.33 -63.77 -23.39
C LEU A 357 39.89 -65.21 -23.40
N GLY A 358 39.72 -65.94 -22.29
CA GLY A 358 40.22 -67.31 -22.15
C GLY A 358 41.64 -67.43 -21.57
N GLY A 359 42.31 -66.32 -21.23
CA GLY A 359 43.55 -66.35 -20.44
C GLY A 359 44.79 -66.91 -21.15
N TRP A 360 44.74 -67.09 -22.47
CA TRP A 360 45.84 -67.71 -23.22
C TRP A 360 47.08 -66.82 -23.30
N ILE A 361 48.23 -67.47 -23.40
CA ILE A 361 49.54 -66.87 -23.46
C ILE A 361 50.21 -67.25 -24.78
N VAL A 362 50.80 -66.28 -25.45
CA VAL A 362 51.76 -66.50 -26.54
C VAL A 362 53.11 -66.01 -26.08
N GLN A 363 54.15 -66.80 -26.27
CA GLN A 363 55.51 -66.38 -25.98
C GLN A 363 56.49 -66.89 -27.01
N TRP A 364 57.55 -66.13 -27.27
CA TRP A 364 58.54 -66.43 -28.27
C TRP A 364 59.95 -66.04 -27.81
N SER A 365 60.96 -66.66 -28.41
CA SER A 365 62.35 -66.27 -28.26
C SER A 365 63.15 -66.53 -29.52
N LEU A 366 64.10 -65.65 -29.82
CA LEU A 366 65.08 -65.74 -30.91
C LEU A 366 66.53 -65.70 -30.38
N ALA A 367 66.74 -65.91 -29.07
CA ALA A 367 68.03 -65.69 -28.42
C ALA A 367 68.49 -66.88 -27.56
N VAL A 368 67.98 -68.09 -27.81
CA VAL A 368 68.37 -69.26 -27.02
C VAL A 368 69.66 -69.84 -27.59
N SER A 369 70.69 -69.94 -26.75
CA SER A 369 71.98 -70.53 -27.14
C SER A 369 71.98 -72.04 -26.86
N LEU A 370 72.28 -72.81 -27.89
CA LEU A 370 72.46 -74.26 -27.84
C LEU A 370 73.95 -74.57 -27.79
N THR A 371 74.33 -75.57 -27.00
CA THR A 371 75.73 -76.02 -26.90
C THR A 371 75.83 -77.50 -27.25
N GLY A 372 76.66 -77.80 -28.25
CA GLY A 372 76.97 -79.16 -28.69
C GLY A 372 75.78 -79.94 -29.27
N SER A 373 76.08 -81.12 -29.80
CA SER A 373 75.06 -82.05 -30.31
C SER A 373 74.51 -82.91 -29.17
N ALA A 374 73.59 -82.33 -28.39
CA ALA A 374 73.01 -82.94 -27.18
C ALA A 374 71.56 -82.49 -26.95
N VAL A 375 70.89 -83.11 -25.98
CA VAL A 375 69.58 -82.65 -25.48
C VAL A 375 69.76 -81.38 -24.65
N ASN A 376 69.10 -80.30 -25.05
CA ASN A 376 69.14 -79.01 -24.37
C ASN A 376 67.74 -78.65 -23.86
N GLN A 377 67.65 -78.20 -22.60
CA GLN A 377 66.41 -77.73 -22.00
C GLN A 377 66.32 -76.20 -22.12
N THR A 378 65.17 -75.71 -22.58
CA THR A 378 64.86 -74.28 -22.66
C THR A 378 63.66 -73.98 -21.78
N ASN A 379 63.81 -73.03 -20.85
CA ASN A 379 62.71 -72.57 -20.01
C ASN A 379 61.89 -71.51 -20.75
N PHE A 380 60.58 -71.52 -20.51
CA PHE A 380 59.70 -70.44 -20.93
C PHE A 380 59.96 -69.17 -20.12
N HIS A 381 59.64 -68.00 -20.72
CA HIS A 381 59.79 -66.69 -20.06
C HIS A 381 58.83 -66.56 -18.89
N ILE A 382 57.61 -67.01 -19.11
CA ILE A 382 56.58 -67.17 -18.10
C ILE A 382 56.04 -68.60 -18.21
N PRO A 383 55.85 -69.32 -17.09
CA PRO A 383 55.24 -70.64 -17.14
C PRO A 383 53.78 -70.53 -17.59
N PHE A 384 53.30 -71.51 -18.36
CA PHE A 384 51.88 -71.64 -18.66
C PHE A 384 51.15 -72.07 -17.37
N PRO A 385 50.13 -71.32 -16.90
CA PRO A 385 49.43 -71.65 -15.65
C PRO A 385 48.83 -73.06 -15.64
N ASN A 386 48.16 -73.44 -16.74
CA ASN A 386 47.40 -74.67 -16.87
C ASN A 386 48.15 -75.67 -17.75
N ASP A 387 48.21 -75.42 -19.06
CA ASP A 387 48.72 -76.36 -20.04
C ASP A 387 49.30 -75.66 -21.27
N ILE A 388 50.09 -76.38 -22.05
CA ILE A 388 50.69 -75.90 -23.28
C ILE A 388 50.01 -76.52 -24.48
N GLY A 389 49.45 -75.68 -25.35
CA GLY A 389 48.79 -76.14 -26.57
C GLY A 389 49.79 -76.58 -27.63
N THR A 390 50.84 -75.77 -27.88
CA THR A 390 51.87 -76.09 -28.87
C THR A 390 53.18 -75.37 -28.61
N VAL A 391 54.27 -75.98 -29.06
CA VAL A 391 55.60 -75.38 -29.18
C VAL A 391 56.10 -75.65 -30.58
N VAL A 392 56.50 -74.60 -31.28
CA VAL A 392 57.22 -74.70 -32.55
C VAL A 392 58.62 -74.20 -32.31
N VAL A 393 59.60 -75.04 -32.64
CA VAL A 393 61.03 -74.71 -32.54
C VAL A 393 61.62 -74.53 -33.94
N GLY A 394 62.58 -73.63 -34.05
CA GLY A 394 63.34 -73.40 -35.26
C GLY A 394 64.82 -73.30 -34.97
N ALA A 395 65.65 -73.83 -35.88
CA ALA A 395 67.05 -73.49 -35.92
C ALA A 395 67.20 -72.04 -36.43
N PHE A 396 67.94 -71.18 -35.72
CA PHE A 396 68.33 -69.86 -36.21
C PHE A 396 69.86 -69.68 -36.19
N ASN A 397 70.45 -69.33 -37.33
CA ASN A 397 71.85 -68.93 -37.43
C ASN A 397 71.94 -67.45 -37.78
N ASN A 398 72.55 -66.63 -36.92
CA ASN A 398 72.80 -65.21 -37.19
C ASN A 398 74.22 -64.93 -37.71
N THR A 399 75.04 -65.97 -37.85
CA THR A 399 76.43 -65.89 -38.32
C THR A 399 76.74 -67.09 -39.21
N GLY A 400 77.50 -66.87 -40.29
CA GLY A 400 77.79 -67.90 -41.29
C GLY A 400 78.64 -69.04 -40.74
N GLY A 401 78.04 -70.22 -40.56
CA GLY A 401 78.74 -71.46 -40.24
C GLY A 401 77.80 -72.66 -40.08
N GLY A 402 77.96 -73.66 -40.95
CA GLY A 402 77.45 -75.03 -40.82
C GLY A 402 75.92 -75.25 -40.89
N GLU A 403 75.50 -76.40 -41.42
CA GLU A 403 74.13 -76.90 -41.30
C GLU A 403 73.95 -77.63 -39.96
N TYR A 404 72.87 -77.33 -39.24
CA TYR A 404 72.46 -78.04 -38.03
C TYR A 404 70.94 -78.11 -37.99
N SER A 405 70.41 -79.08 -37.26
CA SER A 405 68.97 -79.24 -37.08
C SER A 405 68.59 -79.31 -35.61
N VAL A 406 67.41 -78.77 -35.31
CA VAL A 406 66.79 -78.76 -33.99
C VAL A 406 65.43 -79.41 -34.12
N ARG A 407 65.10 -80.32 -33.22
CA ARG A 407 63.74 -80.87 -33.07
C ARG A 407 63.38 -81.04 -31.61
N LEU A 408 62.08 -80.94 -31.31
CA LEU A 408 61.57 -81.33 -29.99
C LEU A 408 61.87 -82.82 -29.75
N SER A 409 62.52 -83.14 -28.65
CA SER A 409 62.87 -84.52 -28.29
C SER A 409 63.36 -84.59 -26.84
N ASP A 410 63.08 -85.70 -26.17
CA ASP A 410 63.56 -86.02 -24.83
C ASP A 410 64.71 -87.04 -24.82
N GLY A 411 65.25 -87.41 -25.99
CA GLY A 411 66.35 -88.37 -26.17
C GLY A 411 65.89 -89.78 -26.58
N ALA A 412 66.84 -90.70 -26.80
CA ALA A 412 66.52 -92.08 -27.16
C ALA A 412 65.99 -92.86 -25.94
N GLY A 413 64.67 -93.11 -25.89
CA GLY A 413 63.99 -93.90 -24.84
C GLY A 413 63.24 -93.10 -23.76
N GLY A 414 62.79 -91.88 -24.06
CA GLY A 414 62.29 -90.90 -23.09
C GLY A 414 61.14 -91.31 -22.16
N VAL A 415 61.30 -90.98 -20.87
CA VAL A 415 60.35 -91.29 -19.77
C VAL A 415 59.59 -90.03 -19.27
N ASN A 416 60.03 -88.82 -19.65
CA ASN A 416 59.56 -87.55 -19.03
C ASN A 416 58.95 -86.53 -20.01
N GLY A 417 58.76 -86.86 -21.29
CA GLY A 417 58.15 -85.97 -22.28
C GLY A 417 59.05 -84.81 -22.73
N ALA A 418 58.87 -84.36 -23.98
CA ALA A 418 59.69 -83.31 -24.58
C ALA A 418 59.23 -81.87 -24.24
N VAL A 419 58.01 -81.70 -23.72
CA VAL A 419 57.40 -80.40 -23.46
C VAL A 419 56.61 -80.45 -22.15
N THR A 420 56.74 -79.41 -21.33
CA THR A 420 55.97 -79.20 -20.10
C THR A 420 55.50 -77.75 -20.03
N LYS A 421 54.65 -77.38 -19.07
CA LYS A 421 54.23 -75.98 -18.89
C LYS A 421 55.33 -75.00 -18.45
N TYR A 422 56.51 -75.50 -18.10
CA TYR A 422 57.65 -74.70 -17.62
C TYR A 422 58.79 -74.61 -18.63
N TRP A 423 58.98 -75.66 -19.41
CA TRP A 423 60.14 -75.83 -20.29
C TRP A 423 59.87 -76.85 -21.39
N PHE A 424 60.70 -76.82 -22.43
CA PHE A 424 60.76 -77.86 -23.46
C PHE A 424 62.21 -78.30 -23.68
N LYS A 425 62.37 -79.50 -24.24
CA LYS A 425 63.65 -80.09 -24.61
C LYS A 425 63.78 -80.20 -26.12
N THR A 426 64.98 -79.87 -26.59
CA THR A 426 65.37 -80.02 -27.99
C THR A 426 66.55 -80.95 -28.10
N TYR A 427 66.57 -81.78 -29.15
CA TYR A 427 67.76 -82.50 -29.56
C TYR A 427 68.36 -81.82 -30.78
N ASN A 428 69.64 -81.45 -30.65
CA ASN A 428 70.35 -80.69 -31.68
C ASN A 428 71.42 -81.57 -32.30
N THR A 429 71.55 -81.53 -33.63
CA THR A 429 72.56 -82.30 -34.37
C THR A 429 73.31 -81.38 -35.32
N GLY A 430 74.63 -81.56 -35.43
CA GLY A 430 75.50 -80.74 -36.28
C GLY A 430 76.00 -79.45 -35.62
N VAL A 431 75.72 -79.22 -34.34
CA VAL A 431 76.18 -78.03 -33.60
C VAL A 431 77.66 -78.16 -33.24
N THR A 432 78.52 -77.34 -33.87
CA THR A 432 79.95 -77.17 -33.54
C THR A 432 80.16 -75.81 -32.86
N GLY A 433 80.16 -75.79 -31.52
CA GLY A 433 80.24 -74.55 -30.73
C GLY A 433 78.86 -74.09 -30.20
N GLN A 434 78.53 -72.82 -30.40
CA GLN A 434 77.24 -72.23 -30.04
C GLN A 434 76.34 -72.07 -31.28
N ALA A 435 75.09 -72.52 -31.19
CA ALA A 435 74.07 -72.33 -32.23
C ALA A 435 72.81 -71.68 -31.65
N GLY A 436 72.00 -71.06 -32.51
CA GLY A 436 70.77 -70.41 -32.09
C GLY A 436 69.53 -71.31 -32.15
N LEU A 437 68.65 -71.17 -31.16
CA LEU A 437 67.31 -71.75 -31.12
C LEU A 437 66.26 -70.64 -31.06
N SER A 438 65.27 -70.73 -31.94
CA SER A 438 64.05 -69.94 -31.90
C SER A 438 62.87 -70.80 -31.46
N TYR A 439 61.91 -70.20 -30.76
CA TYR A 439 60.66 -70.86 -30.47
C TYR A 439 59.49 -69.88 -30.46
N ILE A 440 58.30 -70.42 -30.73
CA ILE A 440 57.02 -69.82 -30.37
C ILE A 440 56.18 -70.88 -29.67
N ALA A 441 55.55 -70.50 -28.56
CA ALA A 441 54.72 -71.38 -27.76
C ALA A 441 53.40 -70.70 -27.42
N VAL A 442 52.33 -71.48 -27.44
CA VAL A 442 50.97 -71.04 -27.11
C VAL A 442 50.36 -72.00 -26.10
N GLY A 443 49.70 -71.48 -25.07
CA GLY A 443 49.10 -72.25 -23.98
C GLY A 443 48.21 -71.40 -23.08
N THR A 444 47.73 -71.97 -21.98
CA THR A 444 46.80 -71.33 -21.02
C THR A 444 47.23 -71.52 -19.57
#